data_AF-A0A6C0IIC4-F1
#
_entry.id   AF-A0A6C0IIC4-F1
#
_cell.length_a   1.000
_cell.length_b   1.000
_cell.length_c   1.000
_cell.angle_alpha   90.00
_cell.angle_beta   90.00
_cell.angle_gamma   90.00
#
_symmetry.space_group_name_H-M   'P 1'
#
loop_
_entity.id
_entity.type
_entity.pdbx_description
1 polymer ?
#
loop_
_entity_poly.entity_id
_entity_poly.type
_entity_poly.pdbx_seq_one_letter_code
_entity_poly.pdbx_strand_id
1 'polypeptide(L)'
;MSLMKKSQKVMISTVQTRAMIIADKQVKKEADKKAKELEKEKKAQEKFAEKEKKKQETLMKKLKIAEEAKAKREEDKYTPDILRVRYTMYRDMHIATAKIIETTGLPIRHQNPPEDISENIAKFIIQNFQNDSSCKWAKAIGKKGDLSSEKYSASQPPEVKSFTSDGPSSFGPKKKFGGIYFLDMRNWLTDSFILWYVNLTDESPAWKNLKMNKKQTNQEQCDEMRRPHISWDKIYPQVSEHCEKVYEGTFEGIFKTTF
;
A
#
# COMPACT_ATOMS: atom_id res chain seq x y z
N MET A 1 37.93 95.18 -38.66
CA MET A 1 37.37 94.28 -37.63
C MET A 1 36.22 93.35 -38.09
N SER A 2 35.87 93.27 -39.39
CA SER A 2 34.70 92.48 -39.87
C SER A 2 35.04 91.05 -40.34
N LEU A 3 36.25 90.81 -40.89
CA LEU A 3 36.66 89.50 -41.40
C LEU A 3 37.04 88.47 -40.31
N MET A 4 37.58 88.92 -39.16
CA MET A 4 37.90 88.02 -38.04
C MET A 4 36.66 87.42 -37.35
N LYS A 5 35.54 88.14 -37.29
CA LYS A 5 34.29 87.65 -36.67
C LYS A 5 33.57 86.60 -37.53
N LYS A 6 33.68 86.66 -38.86
CA LYS A 6 33.12 85.62 -39.77
C LYS A 6 33.91 84.32 -39.69
N SER A 7 35.24 84.39 -39.62
CA SER A 7 36.11 83.20 -39.48
C SER A 7 35.87 82.46 -38.15
N GLN A 8 35.72 83.18 -37.03
CA GLN A 8 35.36 82.58 -35.75
C GLN A 8 33.98 81.90 -35.77
N LYS A 9 32.97 82.48 -36.43
CA LYS A 9 31.61 81.92 -36.47
C LYS A 9 31.53 80.63 -37.30
N VAL A 10 32.30 80.53 -38.39
CA VAL A 10 32.40 79.31 -39.21
C VAL A 10 33.18 78.20 -38.51
N MET A 11 34.26 78.55 -37.78
CA MET A 11 34.98 77.59 -36.94
C MET A 11 34.09 77.04 -35.81
N ILE A 12 33.33 77.90 -35.10
CA ILE A 12 32.42 77.47 -34.03
C ILE A 12 31.31 76.54 -34.57
N SER A 13 30.71 76.88 -35.71
CA SER A 13 29.68 76.05 -36.36
C SER A 13 30.22 74.67 -36.77
N THR A 14 31.42 74.60 -37.34
CA THR A 14 32.04 73.33 -37.78
C THR A 14 32.43 72.44 -36.59
N VAL A 15 32.88 73.05 -35.50
CA VAL A 15 33.19 72.35 -34.23
C VAL A 15 31.91 71.81 -33.58
N GLN A 16 30.81 72.58 -33.60
CA GLN A 16 29.51 72.13 -33.08
C GLN A 16 28.93 70.95 -33.89
N THR A 17 29.00 71.00 -35.23
CA THR A 17 28.53 69.89 -36.08
C THR A 17 29.38 68.62 -35.90
N ARG A 18 30.71 68.74 -35.78
CA ARG A 18 31.58 67.59 -35.47
C ARG A 18 31.29 67.00 -34.09
N ALA A 19 31.02 67.83 -33.08
CA ALA A 19 30.65 67.37 -31.75
C ALA A 19 29.32 66.60 -31.75
N MET A 20 28.30 67.07 -32.50
CA MET A 20 27.03 66.35 -32.66
C MET A 20 27.21 64.99 -33.36
N ILE A 21 28.00 64.92 -34.44
CA ILE A 21 28.26 63.65 -35.14
C ILE A 21 29.00 62.64 -34.26
N ILE A 22 29.92 63.12 -33.41
CA ILE A 22 30.64 62.26 -32.45
C ILE A 22 29.67 61.76 -31.38
N ALA A 23 28.81 62.62 -30.84
CA ALA A 23 27.79 62.25 -29.86
C ALA A 23 26.81 61.20 -30.42
N ASP A 24 26.28 61.40 -31.63
CA ASP A 24 25.38 60.44 -32.29
C ASP A 24 26.04 59.08 -32.55
N LYS A 25 27.31 59.08 -32.97
CA LYS A 25 28.09 57.83 -33.13
C LYS A 25 28.30 57.12 -31.80
N GLN A 26 28.47 57.87 -30.71
CA GLN A 26 28.67 57.33 -29.37
C GLN A 26 27.38 56.75 -28.81
N VAL A 27 26.25 57.44 -28.98
CA VAL A 27 24.90 56.95 -28.63
C VAL A 27 24.55 55.68 -29.41
N LYS A 28 24.82 55.65 -30.73
CA LYS A 28 24.60 54.45 -31.55
C LYS A 28 25.44 53.26 -31.10
N LYS A 29 26.72 53.50 -30.78
CA LYS A 29 27.63 52.45 -30.28
C LYS A 29 27.17 51.89 -28.92
N GLU A 30 26.66 52.73 -28.03
CA GLU A 30 26.09 52.29 -26.75
C GLU A 30 24.78 51.53 -26.92
N ALA A 31 23.91 51.96 -27.83
CA ALA A 31 22.67 51.25 -28.17
C ALA A 31 22.95 49.86 -28.75
N ASP A 32 23.90 49.75 -29.69
CA ASP A 32 24.32 48.47 -30.28
C ASP A 32 24.94 47.54 -29.23
N LYS A 33 25.71 48.09 -28.27
CA LYS A 33 26.28 47.32 -27.16
C LYS A 33 25.18 46.77 -26.24
N LYS A 34 24.22 47.62 -25.83
CA LYS A 34 23.08 47.21 -25.00
C LYS A 34 22.21 46.16 -25.70
N ALA A 35 21.96 46.31 -27.00
CA ALA A 35 21.20 45.34 -27.77
C ALA A 35 21.88 43.95 -27.80
N LYS A 36 23.21 43.92 -27.98
CA LYS A 36 24.00 42.66 -27.93
C LYS A 36 24.00 42.02 -26.54
N GLU A 37 24.09 42.82 -25.47
CA GLU A 37 24.00 42.32 -24.10
C GLU A 37 22.62 41.72 -23.81
N LEU A 38 21.54 42.40 -24.21
CA LEU A 38 20.17 41.93 -24.08
C LEU A 38 19.93 40.62 -24.85
N GLU A 39 20.45 40.51 -26.08
CA GLU A 39 20.32 39.29 -26.88
C GLU A 39 21.09 38.12 -26.25
N LYS A 40 22.27 38.38 -25.67
CA LYS A 40 23.06 37.37 -24.95
C LYS A 40 22.33 36.89 -23.70
N GLU A 41 21.72 37.80 -22.94
CA GLU A 41 20.93 37.47 -21.75
C GLU A 41 19.70 36.65 -22.11
N LYS A 42 18.95 37.05 -23.15
CA LYS A 42 17.78 36.30 -23.63
C LYS A 42 18.16 34.87 -24.04
N LYS A 43 19.24 34.69 -24.82
CA LYS A 43 19.75 33.36 -25.19
C LYS A 43 20.20 32.54 -23.97
N ALA A 44 20.74 33.19 -22.94
CA ALA A 44 21.11 32.50 -21.70
C ALA A 44 19.87 32.05 -20.92
N GLN A 45 18.84 32.89 -20.83
CA GLN A 45 17.56 32.56 -20.19
C GLN A 45 16.83 31.43 -20.93
N GLU A 46 16.79 31.46 -22.27
CA GLU A 46 16.20 30.39 -23.08
C GLU A 46 16.93 29.05 -22.87
N LYS A 47 18.28 29.06 -22.88
CA LYS A 47 19.07 27.86 -22.58
C LYS A 47 18.85 27.33 -21.16
N PHE A 48 18.70 28.23 -20.19
CA PHE A 48 18.39 27.85 -18.81
C PHE A 48 17.00 27.21 -18.71
N ALA A 49 15.99 27.82 -19.33
CA ALA A 49 14.63 27.28 -19.37
C ALA A 49 14.57 25.91 -20.07
N GLU A 50 15.27 25.75 -21.19
CA GLU A 50 15.34 24.45 -21.90
C GLU A 50 16.01 23.37 -21.03
N LYS A 51 17.07 23.74 -20.31
CA LYS A 51 17.77 22.83 -19.39
C LYS A 51 16.88 22.41 -18.22
N GLU A 52 16.14 23.35 -17.62
CA GLU A 52 15.19 23.02 -16.55
C GLU A 52 14.02 22.18 -17.06
N LYS A 53 13.49 22.46 -18.27
CA LYS A 53 12.45 21.62 -18.88
C LYS A 53 12.93 20.18 -19.08
N LYS A 54 14.12 19.98 -19.68
CA LYS A 54 14.70 18.63 -19.86
C LYS A 54 14.92 17.90 -18.53
N LYS A 55 15.32 18.63 -17.49
CA LYS A 55 15.49 18.10 -16.13
C LYS A 55 14.15 17.67 -15.51
N GLN A 56 13.10 18.48 -15.65
CA GLN A 56 11.75 18.14 -15.20
C GLN A 56 11.18 16.91 -15.94
N GLU A 57 11.32 16.85 -17.27
CA GLU A 57 10.90 15.69 -18.07
C GLU A 57 11.62 14.40 -17.64
N THR A 58 12.93 14.50 -17.38
CA THR A 58 13.72 13.37 -16.89
C THR A 58 13.25 12.91 -15.51
N LEU A 59 12.94 13.84 -14.60
CA LEU A 59 12.44 13.52 -13.27
C LEU A 59 11.07 12.84 -13.33
N MET A 60 10.15 13.36 -14.14
CA MET A 60 8.83 12.78 -14.34
C MET A 60 8.91 11.36 -14.92
N LYS A 61 9.81 11.14 -15.89
CA LYS A 61 10.04 9.80 -16.44
C LYS A 61 10.56 8.83 -15.37
N LYS A 62 11.47 9.27 -14.50
CA LYS A 62 11.98 8.45 -13.40
C LYS A 62 10.90 8.11 -12.37
N LEU A 63 10.04 9.08 -12.02
CA LEU A 63 8.93 8.86 -11.10
C LEU A 63 7.95 7.83 -11.66
N LYS A 64 7.56 7.95 -12.93
CA LYS A 64 6.65 7.00 -13.58
C LYS A 64 7.21 5.57 -13.59
N ILE A 65 8.50 5.40 -13.93
CA ILE A 65 9.16 4.09 -13.89
C ILE A 65 9.18 3.52 -12.46
N ALA A 66 9.42 4.37 -11.46
CA ALA A 66 9.41 3.94 -10.06
C ALA A 66 8.02 3.52 -9.58
N GLU A 67 6.97 4.24 -10.00
CA GLU A 67 5.57 3.90 -9.70
C GLU A 67 5.14 2.60 -10.38
N GLU A 68 5.45 2.40 -11.67
CA GLU A 68 5.18 1.16 -12.39
C GLU A 68 5.93 -0.03 -11.76
N ALA A 69 7.20 0.16 -11.40
CA ALA A 69 7.99 -0.85 -10.72
C ALA A 69 7.45 -1.16 -9.32
N LYS A 70 6.90 -0.16 -8.61
CA LYS A 70 6.24 -0.34 -7.31
C LYS A 70 4.93 -1.11 -7.49
N ALA A 71 4.07 -0.70 -8.41
CA ALA A 71 2.80 -1.37 -8.70
C ALA A 71 3.01 -2.84 -9.07
N LYS A 72 4.04 -3.15 -9.87
CA LYS A 72 4.39 -4.52 -10.25
C LYS A 72 4.91 -5.36 -9.07
N ARG A 73 5.59 -4.76 -8.09
CA ARG A 73 6.00 -5.45 -6.85
C ARG A 73 4.82 -5.66 -5.90
N GLU A 74 3.81 -4.80 -5.96
CA GLU A 74 2.61 -4.85 -5.15
C GLU A 74 1.42 -5.55 -5.84
N GLU A 75 1.70 -6.29 -6.91
CA GLU A 75 0.72 -7.13 -7.60
C GLU A 75 0.53 -8.44 -6.83
N ASP A 76 -0.67 -8.64 -6.28
CA ASP A 76 -1.07 -9.92 -5.69
C ASP A 76 -1.47 -10.89 -6.80
N LYS A 77 -0.59 -11.86 -7.09
CA LYS A 77 -0.79 -12.86 -8.14
C LYS A 77 -1.62 -14.07 -7.70
N TYR A 78 -2.09 -14.11 -6.45
CA TYR A 78 -2.91 -15.22 -5.95
C TYR A 78 -4.36 -15.02 -6.38
N THR A 79 -4.74 -15.63 -7.49
CA THR A 79 -6.05 -15.48 -8.14
C THR A 79 -7.12 -16.42 -7.55
N PRO A 80 -8.42 -16.18 -7.83
CA PRO A 80 -9.50 -17.12 -7.49
C PRO A 80 -9.24 -18.55 -7.99
N ASP A 81 -8.69 -18.71 -9.20
CA ASP A 81 -8.42 -20.03 -9.77
C ASP A 81 -7.29 -20.76 -9.03
N ILE A 82 -6.24 -20.03 -8.62
CA ILE A 82 -5.20 -20.60 -7.75
C ILE A 82 -5.82 -21.06 -6.44
N LEU A 83 -6.69 -20.26 -5.83
CA LEU A 83 -7.37 -20.65 -4.59
C LEU A 83 -8.24 -21.90 -4.79
N ARG A 84 -9.02 -21.99 -5.87
CA ARG A 84 -9.84 -23.17 -6.20
C ARG A 84 -9.00 -24.44 -6.30
N VAL A 85 -7.88 -24.37 -7.03
CA VAL A 85 -6.97 -25.51 -7.19
C VAL A 85 -6.38 -25.92 -5.83
N ARG A 86 -5.86 -24.97 -5.07
CA ARG A 86 -5.23 -25.23 -3.76
C ARG A 86 -6.22 -25.76 -2.73
N TYR A 87 -7.42 -25.19 -2.67
CA TYR A 87 -8.51 -25.66 -1.82
C TYR A 87 -8.92 -27.09 -2.17
N THR A 88 -9.11 -27.39 -3.46
CA THR A 88 -9.46 -28.75 -3.92
C THR A 88 -8.39 -29.76 -3.53
N MET A 89 -7.11 -29.45 -3.76
CA MET A 89 -6.00 -30.32 -3.36
C MET A 89 -5.99 -30.60 -1.84
N TYR A 90 -6.20 -29.57 -1.02
CA TYR A 90 -6.25 -29.72 0.43
C TYR A 90 -7.45 -30.58 0.87
N ARG A 91 -8.64 -30.33 0.28
CA ARG A 91 -9.85 -31.10 0.53
C ARG A 91 -9.67 -32.57 0.22
N ASP A 92 -9.18 -32.87 -0.97
CA ASP A 92 -9.05 -34.25 -1.45
C ASP A 92 -8.03 -35.03 -0.61
N MET A 93 -6.92 -34.38 -0.22
CA MET A 93 -5.93 -34.96 0.70
C MET A 93 -6.51 -35.22 2.09
N HIS A 94 -7.35 -34.31 2.60
CA HIS A 94 -8.01 -34.49 3.88
C HIS A 94 -8.98 -35.68 3.86
N ILE A 95 -9.80 -35.80 2.81
CA ILE A 95 -10.71 -36.93 2.60
C ILE A 95 -9.94 -38.25 2.47
N ALA A 96 -8.85 -38.27 1.70
CA ALA A 96 -8.00 -39.45 1.57
C ALA A 96 -7.41 -39.88 2.91
N THR A 97 -6.95 -38.92 3.72
CA THR A 97 -6.43 -39.18 5.08
C THR A 97 -7.51 -39.74 6.00
N ALA A 98 -8.72 -39.17 5.97
CA ALA A 98 -9.86 -39.67 6.76
C ALA A 98 -10.19 -41.13 6.43
N LYS A 99 -10.20 -41.47 5.13
CA LYS A 99 -10.44 -42.85 4.68
C LYS A 99 -9.36 -43.82 5.16
N ILE A 100 -8.09 -43.41 5.17
CA ILE A 100 -6.99 -44.23 5.71
C ILE A 100 -7.21 -44.48 7.20
N ILE A 101 -7.51 -43.44 7.97
CA ILE A 101 -7.77 -43.55 9.43
C ILE A 101 -8.93 -44.52 9.67
N GLU A 102 -10.04 -44.34 8.96
CA GLU A 102 -11.23 -45.20 9.07
C GLU A 102 -10.92 -46.66 8.75
N THR A 103 -10.17 -46.91 7.67
CA THR A 103 -9.88 -48.28 7.20
C THR A 103 -8.84 -48.99 8.08
N THR A 104 -7.89 -48.25 8.64
CA THR A 104 -6.72 -48.84 9.32
C THR A 104 -6.74 -48.70 10.84
N GLY A 105 -7.55 -47.80 11.39
CA GLY A 105 -7.54 -47.43 12.81
C GLY A 105 -6.28 -46.65 13.24
N LEU A 106 -5.44 -46.19 12.31
CA LEU A 106 -4.22 -45.46 12.63
C LEU A 106 -4.55 -44.07 13.21
N PRO A 107 -3.85 -43.63 14.28
CA PRO A 107 -4.08 -42.33 14.93
C PRO A 107 -3.38 -41.18 14.17
N ILE A 108 -3.64 -41.04 12.88
CA ILE A 108 -3.06 -39.99 12.03
C ILE A 108 -3.76 -38.66 12.34
N ARG A 109 -2.98 -37.60 12.57
CA ARG A 109 -3.52 -36.25 12.74
C ARG A 109 -3.72 -35.58 11.40
N HIS A 110 -4.88 -34.97 11.21
CA HIS A 110 -5.14 -34.12 10.05
C HIS A 110 -4.23 -32.88 10.07
N GLN A 111 -3.85 -32.43 8.88
CA GLN A 111 -3.13 -31.18 8.71
C GLN A 111 -4.09 -30.00 8.93
N ASN A 112 -3.61 -28.95 9.61
CA ASN A 112 -4.30 -27.68 9.68
C ASN A 112 -4.44 -27.08 8.26
N PRO A 113 -5.44 -26.21 8.02
CA PRO A 113 -5.54 -25.47 6.78
C PRO A 113 -4.23 -24.75 6.47
N PRO A 114 -3.68 -24.90 5.25
CA PRO A 114 -2.56 -24.10 4.80
C PRO A 114 -2.86 -22.59 4.92
N GLU A 115 -1.84 -21.84 5.30
CA GLU A 115 -1.93 -20.36 5.39
C GLU A 115 -2.37 -19.75 4.06
N ASP A 116 -1.84 -20.23 2.94
CA ASP A 116 -2.16 -19.69 1.61
C ASP A 116 -3.65 -19.87 1.29
N ILE A 117 -4.26 -20.97 1.72
CA ILE A 117 -5.69 -21.21 1.50
C ILE A 117 -6.53 -20.34 2.44
N SER A 118 -6.26 -20.40 3.74
CA SER A 118 -7.11 -19.73 4.73
C SER A 118 -7.02 -18.21 4.70
N GLU A 119 -5.83 -17.65 4.47
CA GLU A 119 -5.64 -16.21 4.30
C GLU A 119 -6.28 -15.72 3.00
N ASN A 120 -6.19 -16.46 1.90
CA ASN A 120 -6.81 -16.05 0.63
C ASN A 120 -8.33 -16.25 0.59
N ILE A 121 -8.91 -17.21 1.33
CA ILE A 121 -10.36 -17.27 1.56
C ILE A 121 -10.82 -15.97 2.23
N ALA A 122 -10.18 -15.59 3.34
CA ALA A 122 -10.50 -14.34 4.03
C ALA A 122 -10.31 -13.12 3.12
N LYS A 123 -9.20 -13.06 2.35
CA LYS A 123 -8.93 -11.98 1.38
C LYS A 123 -10.09 -11.77 0.41
N PHE A 124 -10.52 -12.82 -0.30
CA PHE A 124 -11.57 -12.68 -1.32
C PHE A 124 -12.94 -12.36 -0.69
N ILE A 125 -13.22 -12.87 0.51
CA ILE A 125 -14.42 -12.46 1.26
C ILE A 125 -14.35 -10.97 1.59
N ILE A 126 -13.23 -10.47 2.14
CA ILE A 126 -13.05 -9.05 2.47
C ILE A 126 -13.21 -8.17 1.24
N GLN A 127 -12.61 -8.57 0.11
CA GLN A 127 -12.75 -7.86 -1.16
C GLN A 127 -14.22 -7.73 -1.61
N ASN A 128 -14.97 -8.84 -1.57
CA ASN A 128 -16.31 -8.92 -2.17
C ASN A 128 -17.45 -8.54 -1.23
N PHE A 129 -17.28 -8.67 0.08
CA PHE A 129 -18.34 -8.45 1.08
C PHE A 129 -18.11 -7.22 1.96
N GLN A 130 -16.87 -6.74 2.09
CA GLN A 130 -16.56 -5.47 2.77
C GLN A 130 -16.09 -4.36 1.82
N ASN A 131 -16.21 -4.60 0.51
CA ASN A 131 -15.81 -3.67 -0.54
C ASN A 131 -14.39 -3.13 -0.33
N ASP A 132 -13.44 -4.02 -0.02
CA ASP A 132 -12.04 -3.67 0.17
C ASP A 132 -11.16 -4.33 -0.90
N SER A 133 -11.20 -3.77 -2.11
CA SER A 133 -10.36 -4.21 -3.23
C SER A 133 -8.86 -4.01 -3.02
N SER A 134 -8.47 -3.23 -1.99
CA SER A 134 -7.07 -3.01 -1.63
C SER A 134 -6.47 -4.17 -0.82
N CYS A 135 -7.32 -5.06 -0.28
CA CYS A 135 -6.92 -6.21 0.50
C CYS A 135 -6.15 -7.21 -0.38
N LYS A 136 -4.89 -7.47 -0.03
CA LYS A 136 -3.95 -8.34 -0.75
C LYS A 136 -3.33 -9.34 0.22
N TRP A 137 -2.94 -10.50 -0.30
CA TRP A 137 -2.15 -11.44 0.47
C TRP A 137 -0.76 -10.87 0.73
N ALA A 138 -0.40 -10.63 1.99
CA ALA A 138 0.80 -9.85 2.32
C ALA A 138 2.07 -10.47 1.74
N LYS A 139 2.17 -11.81 1.78
CA LYS A 139 3.34 -12.56 1.27
C LYS A 139 3.49 -12.45 -0.24
N ALA A 140 2.38 -12.41 -1.00
CA ALA A 140 2.43 -12.27 -2.46
C ALA A 140 3.05 -10.94 -2.90
N ILE A 141 2.97 -9.90 -2.06
CA ILE A 141 3.46 -8.55 -2.33
C ILE A 141 4.69 -8.18 -1.50
N GLY A 142 5.37 -9.17 -0.92
CA GLY A 142 6.61 -8.97 -0.15
C GLY A 142 6.43 -8.19 1.16
N LYS A 143 5.20 -8.15 1.71
CA LYS A 143 4.90 -7.56 3.02
C LYS A 143 4.86 -8.62 4.12
N LYS A 144 4.93 -8.17 5.37
CA LYS A 144 4.82 -9.01 6.57
C LYS A 144 3.38 -9.11 7.04
N GLY A 145 3.06 -10.20 7.72
CA GLY A 145 1.72 -10.47 8.24
C GLY A 145 0.93 -11.39 7.31
N ASP A 146 -0.37 -11.44 7.55
CA ASP A 146 -1.29 -12.37 6.88
C ASP A 146 -1.86 -11.64 5.65
N LEU A 147 -2.52 -10.48 5.86
CA LEU A 147 -3.07 -9.63 4.80
C LEU A 147 -2.51 -8.20 4.86
N SER A 148 -2.67 -7.46 3.77
CA SER A 148 -2.35 -6.03 3.64
C SER A 148 -3.53 -5.33 2.99
N SER A 149 -4.03 -4.25 3.59
CA SER A 149 -5.10 -3.41 3.03
C SER A 149 -4.79 -1.93 3.31
N GLU A 150 -5.23 -1.04 2.42
CA GLU A 150 -5.11 0.42 2.58
C GLU A 150 -5.97 0.96 3.73
N LYS A 151 -6.97 0.20 4.19
CA LYS A 151 -7.78 0.55 5.37
C LYS A 151 -6.99 0.42 6.68
N TYR A 152 -5.82 -0.22 6.65
CA TYR A 152 -5.00 -0.51 7.83
C TYR A 152 -3.59 0.06 7.69
N SER A 153 -2.99 0.44 8.81
CA SER A 153 -1.59 0.86 8.82
C SER A 153 -0.66 -0.35 8.64
N ALA A 154 0.52 -0.13 8.06
CA ALA A 154 1.51 -1.21 7.89
C ALA A 154 2.01 -1.79 9.23
N SER A 155 1.92 -1.03 10.32
CA SER A 155 2.25 -1.49 11.69
C SER A 155 1.14 -2.30 12.35
N GLN A 156 -0.09 -2.20 11.85
CA GLN A 156 -1.27 -2.89 12.39
C GLN A 156 -2.09 -3.48 11.22
N PRO A 157 -1.54 -4.45 10.49
CA PRO A 157 -2.25 -5.09 9.38
C PRO A 157 -3.45 -5.92 9.88
N PRO A 158 -4.34 -6.36 8.98
CA PRO A 158 -5.33 -7.37 9.32
C PRO A 158 -4.66 -8.70 9.68
N GLU A 159 -5.15 -9.33 10.75
CA GLU A 159 -4.77 -10.69 11.17
C GLU A 159 -5.84 -11.70 10.74
N VAL A 160 -5.43 -12.90 10.34
CA VAL A 160 -6.34 -14.01 10.07
C VAL A 160 -6.07 -15.16 11.06
N LYS A 161 -7.15 -15.73 11.58
CA LYS A 161 -7.15 -16.97 12.35
C LYS A 161 -8.18 -17.90 11.75
N SER A 162 -7.73 -19.05 11.28
CA SER A 162 -8.60 -20.11 10.78
C SER A 162 -8.64 -21.27 11.76
N PHE A 163 -9.79 -21.93 11.86
CA PHE A 163 -9.95 -23.11 12.68
C PHE A 163 -10.93 -24.09 12.04
N THR A 164 -10.60 -25.38 12.10
CA THR A 164 -11.40 -26.50 11.57
C THR A 164 -12.00 -27.37 12.68
N SER A 165 -11.80 -26.99 13.94
CA SER A 165 -12.29 -27.68 15.14
C SER A 165 -12.46 -26.69 16.29
N ASP A 166 -12.96 -27.15 17.43
CA ASP A 166 -13.08 -26.35 18.66
C ASP A 166 -11.75 -26.21 19.42
N GLY A 167 -10.64 -26.63 18.79
CA GLY A 167 -9.30 -26.43 19.31
C GLY A 167 -8.93 -24.95 19.48
N PRO A 168 -7.98 -24.63 20.37
CA PRO A 168 -7.61 -23.25 20.64
C PRO A 168 -6.84 -22.61 19.49
N SER A 169 -7.20 -21.37 19.15
CA SER A 169 -6.37 -20.48 18.36
C SER A 169 -5.19 -19.97 19.18
N SER A 170 -4.08 -19.66 18.50
CA SER A 170 -2.84 -19.22 19.13
C SER A 170 -2.45 -17.81 18.68
N PHE A 171 -2.05 -16.96 19.63
CA PHE A 171 -1.72 -15.56 19.37
C PHE A 171 -0.26 -15.27 19.76
N GLY A 172 0.49 -14.58 18.90
CA GLY A 172 1.86 -14.20 19.23
C GLY A 172 1.89 -13.08 20.28
N PRO A 173 2.73 -13.15 21.33
CA PRO A 173 2.76 -12.14 22.41
C PRO A 173 3.14 -10.73 21.94
N LYS A 174 3.75 -10.62 20.75
CA LYS A 174 4.16 -9.36 20.12
C LYS A 174 3.43 -9.09 18.81
N LYS A 175 2.39 -9.85 18.48
CA LYS A 175 1.66 -9.67 17.21
C LYS A 175 0.88 -8.36 17.29
N LYS A 176 1.06 -7.52 16.27
CA LYS A 176 0.32 -6.28 16.07
C LYS A 176 -0.72 -6.48 14.98
N PHE A 177 -1.92 -5.97 15.18
CA PHE A 177 -2.99 -6.04 14.19
C PHE A 177 -4.01 -4.91 14.38
N GLY A 178 -4.56 -4.43 13.26
CA GLY A 178 -5.56 -3.36 13.26
C GLY A 178 -7.00 -3.89 13.22
N GLY A 179 -7.15 -5.18 12.99
CA GLY A 179 -8.40 -5.93 13.01
C GLY A 179 -8.08 -7.41 12.90
N ILE A 180 -8.94 -8.27 13.43
CA ILE A 180 -8.72 -9.72 13.37
C ILE A 180 -9.93 -10.43 12.80
N TYR A 181 -9.66 -11.30 11.83
CA TYR A 181 -10.64 -12.12 11.14
C TYR A 181 -10.53 -13.55 11.61
N PHE A 182 -11.67 -14.12 11.99
CA PHE A 182 -11.82 -15.52 12.39
C PHE A 182 -12.57 -16.27 11.30
N LEU A 183 -11.85 -17.10 10.56
CA LEU A 183 -12.40 -17.97 9.53
C LEU A 183 -12.78 -19.32 10.16
N ASP A 184 -14.08 -19.49 10.41
CA ASP A 184 -14.67 -20.74 10.84
C ASP A 184 -14.75 -21.70 9.65
N MET A 185 -13.93 -22.74 9.71
CA MET A 185 -13.87 -23.83 8.75
C MET A 185 -14.30 -25.14 9.40
N ARG A 186 -15.11 -25.17 10.47
CA ARG A 186 -15.53 -26.44 11.08
C ARG A 186 -16.37 -27.30 10.13
N ASN A 187 -17.16 -26.65 9.27
CA ASN A 187 -18.07 -27.31 8.32
C ASN A 187 -17.61 -27.20 6.85
N TRP A 188 -16.31 -27.03 6.63
CA TRP A 188 -15.75 -26.80 5.30
C TRP A 188 -15.86 -27.99 4.33
N LEU A 189 -15.92 -29.23 4.84
CA LEU A 189 -16.13 -30.44 4.03
C LEU A 189 -17.56 -30.54 3.50
N THR A 190 -18.51 -29.90 4.18
CA THR A 190 -19.90 -29.75 3.74
C THR A 190 -20.14 -28.39 3.08
N ASP A 191 -19.07 -27.76 2.58
CA ASP A 191 -19.09 -26.49 1.84
C ASP A 191 -19.73 -25.32 2.62
N SER A 192 -19.37 -25.18 3.91
CA SER A 192 -19.83 -24.08 4.75
C SER A 192 -18.66 -23.38 5.43
N PHE A 193 -18.62 -22.05 5.26
CA PHE A 193 -17.61 -21.16 5.80
C PHE A 193 -18.28 -19.98 6.48
N ILE A 194 -17.72 -19.51 7.60
CA ILE A 194 -18.14 -18.27 8.24
C ILE A 194 -16.90 -17.40 8.47
N LEU A 195 -16.94 -16.16 8.02
CA LEU A 195 -15.91 -15.17 8.35
C LEU A 195 -16.47 -14.18 9.36
N TRP A 196 -15.87 -14.16 10.54
CA TRP A 196 -16.14 -13.17 11.57
C TRP A 196 -15.06 -12.10 11.57
N TYR A 197 -15.45 -10.84 11.59
CA TYR A 197 -14.56 -9.71 11.80
C TYR A 197 -14.73 -9.19 13.24
N VAL A 198 -13.66 -9.22 14.02
CA VAL A 198 -13.65 -8.59 15.34
C VAL A 198 -12.97 -7.23 15.18
N ASN A 199 -13.77 -6.16 15.33
CA ASN A 199 -13.33 -4.77 15.22
C ASN A 199 -12.62 -4.31 16.50
N LEU A 200 -11.53 -5.01 16.83
CA LEU A 200 -10.61 -4.70 17.90
C LEU A 200 -9.18 -4.76 17.35
N THR A 201 -8.30 -4.00 17.96
CA THR A 201 -6.86 -4.01 17.70
C THR A 201 -6.15 -4.76 18.82
N ASP A 202 -4.86 -5.06 18.62
CA ASP A 202 -4.03 -5.64 19.68
C ASP A 202 -3.91 -4.71 20.92
N GLU A 203 -4.15 -3.41 20.74
CA GLU A 203 -4.08 -2.40 21.79
C GLU A 203 -5.42 -2.18 22.51
N SER A 204 -6.53 -2.69 21.97
CA SER A 204 -7.87 -2.46 22.51
C SER A 204 -8.01 -3.05 23.92
N PRO A 205 -8.55 -2.31 24.92
CA PRO A 205 -8.75 -2.83 26.27
C PRO A 205 -9.59 -4.11 26.32
N ALA A 206 -10.64 -4.20 25.50
CA ALA A 206 -11.46 -5.41 25.38
C ALA A 206 -10.62 -6.64 24.97
N TRP A 207 -9.70 -6.48 24.02
CA TRP A 207 -8.81 -7.55 23.57
C TRP A 207 -7.79 -7.94 24.65
N LYS A 208 -7.15 -6.94 25.27
CA LYS A 208 -6.18 -7.12 26.35
C LYS A 208 -6.77 -7.86 27.55
N ASN A 209 -8.04 -7.57 27.86
CA ASN A 209 -8.74 -8.13 29.01
C ASN A 209 -9.41 -9.49 28.74
N LEU A 210 -9.32 -10.04 27.51
CA LEU A 210 -9.88 -11.36 27.19
C LEU A 210 -9.34 -12.41 28.16
N LYS A 211 -10.24 -13.10 28.85
CA LYS A 211 -9.86 -14.19 29.75
C LYS A 211 -9.46 -15.40 28.94
N MET A 212 -8.14 -15.66 28.94
CA MET A 212 -7.52 -16.83 28.29
C MET A 212 -7.74 -18.10 29.10
N ASN A 213 -7.80 -17.95 30.42
CA ASN A 213 -8.20 -19.01 31.34
C ASN A 213 -8.85 -18.36 32.59
N LYS A 214 -9.19 -19.17 33.60
CA LYS A 214 -9.83 -18.69 34.84
C LYS A 214 -9.00 -17.63 35.58
N LYS A 215 -7.68 -17.63 35.42
CA LYS A 215 -6.75 -16.79 36.18
C LYS A 215 -6.25 -15.60 35.38
N GLN A 216 -6.02 -15.77 34.07
CA GLN A 216 -5.23 -14.81 33.29
C GLN A 216 -5.94 -14.23 32.07
N THR A 217 -5.65 -12.97 31.79
CA THR A 217 -6.04 -12.24 30.58
C THR A 217 -5.06 -12.46 29.42
N ASN A 218 -5.42 -11.98 28.22
CA ASN A 218 -4.54 -11.94 27.06
C ASN A 218 -3.25 -11.15 27.38
N GLN A 219 -3.40 -9.96 27.95
CA GLN A 219 -2.29 -9.07 28.26
C GLN A 219 -1.32 -9.71 29.26
N GLU A 220 -1.83 -10.30 30.35
CA GLU A 220 -0.99 -10.94 31.36
C GLU A 220 -0.16 -12.09 30.77
N GLN A 221 -0.74 -12.90 29.86
CA GLN A 221 0.04 -13.94 29.18
C GLN A 221 1.07 -13.35 28.20
N CYS A 222 0.72 -12.28 27.49
CA CYS A 222 1.64 -11.60 26.57
C CYS A 222 2.82 -10.94 27.31
N ASP A 223 2.59 -10.33 28.47
CA ASP A 223 3.61 -9.71 29.31
C ASP A 223 4.63 -10.73 29.82
N GLU A 224 4.16 -11.95 30.12
CA GLU A 224 5.01 -13.10 30.44
C GLU A 224 5.70 -13.73 29.21
N MET A 225 5.60 -13.10 28.03
CA MET A 225 6.12 -13.62 26.76
C MET A 225 5.55 -14.99 26.36
N ARG A 226 4.40 -15.38 26.94
CA ARG A 226 3.69 -16.61 26.58
C ARG A 226 2.74 -16.35 25.44
N ARG A 227 2.46 -17.42 24.70
CA ARG A 227 1.53 -17.42 23.58
C ARG A 227 0.12 -17.67 24.12
N PRO A 228 -0.83 -16.72 24.01
CA PRO A 228 -2.19 -16.99 24.43
C PRO A 228 -2.84 -18.06 23.55
N HIS A 229 -3.56 -18.98 24.19
CA HIS A 229 -4.28 -20.08 23.55
C HIS A 229 -5.73 -20.11 24.05
N ILE A 230 -6.70 -19.90 23.16
CA ILE A 230 -8.13 -19.90 23.51
C ILE A 230 -8.97 -20.28 22.27
N SER A 231 -10.04 -21.06 22.46
CA SER A 231 -10.94 -21.47 21.38
C SER A 231 -11.94 -20.39 21.03
N TRP A 232 -12.46 -20.41 19.80
CA TRP A 232 -13.44 -19.43 19.32
C TRP A 232 -14.68 -19.37 20.23
N ASP A 233 -15.20 -20.52 20.68
CA ASP A 233 -16.37 -20.58 21.57
C ASP A 233 -16.16 -19.90 22.93
N LYS A 234 -14.90 -19.66 23.33
CA LYS A 234 -14.54 -18.89 24.52
C LYS A 234 -14.19 -17.44 24.21
N ILE A 235 -13.68 -17.14 23.01
CA ILE A 235 -13.43 -15.78 22.53
C ILE A 235 -14.76 -15.07 22.26
N TYR A 236 -15.61 -15.67 21.42
CA TYR A 236 -16.80 -15.03 20.85
C TYR A 236 -17.72 -14.41 21.91
N PRO A 237 -18.11 -15.09 23.01
CA PRO A 237 -18.95 -14.47 24.03
C PRO A 237 -18.35 -13.21 24.66
N GLN A 238 -17.01 -13.09 24.70
CA GLN A 238 -16.30 -11.95 25.29
C GLN A 238 -16.10 -10.78 24.32
N VAL A 239 -16.24 -11.00 23.00
CA VAL A 239 -16.04 -9.98 21.96
C VAL A 239 -17.23 -9.80 21.02
N SER A 240 -18.36 -10.47 21.30
CA SER A 240 -19.53 -10.52 20.40
C SER A 240 -20.08 -9.13 20.05
N GLU A 241 -20.05 -8.18 20.98
CA GLU A 241 -20.45 -6.79 20.75
C GLU A 241 -19.54 -6.03 19.77
N HIS A 242 -18.34 -6.53 19.52
CA HIS A 242 -17.37 -6.01 18.57
C HIS A 242 -17.26 -6.89 17.31
N CYS A 243 -18.13 -7.88 17.16
CA CYS A 243 -18.02 -8.91 16.15
C CYS A 243 -19.07 -8.73 15.04
N GLU A 244 -18.62 -8.72 13.80
CA GLU A 244 -19.46 -8.70 12.60
C GLU A 244 -19.33 -10.03 11.87
N LYS A 245 -20.44 -10.63 11.47
CA LYS A 245 -20.43 -11.77 10.54
C LYS A 245 -20.35 -11.23 9.11
N VAL A 246 -19.14 -11.22 8.55
CA VAL A 246 -18.86 -10.69 7.22
C VAL A 246 -19.40 -11.60 6.11
N TYR A 247 -19.32 -12.91 6.35
CA TYR A 247 -19.72 -13.91 5.37
C TYR A 247 -20.21 -15.17 6.05
N GLU A 248 -21.25 -15.78 5.47
CA GLU A 248 -21.69 -17.13 5.75
C GLU A 248 -22.18 -17.75 4.44
N GLY A 249 -21.55 -18.84 4.01
CA GLY A 249 -21.92 -19.48 2.76
C GLY A 249 -20.90 -20.50 2.27
N THR A 250 -21.00 -20.82 0.99
CA THR A 250 -20.17 -21.84 0.32
C THR A 250 -18.82 -21.30 -0.13
N PHE A 251 -17.90 -22.18 -0.51
CA PHE A 251 -16.62 -21.77 -1.09
C PHE A 251 -16.81 -20.96 -2.38
N GLU A 252 -17.67 -21.41 -3.30
CA GLU A 252 -17.92 -20.65 -4.54
C GLU A 252 -18.74 -19.38 -4.32
N GLY A 253 -19.50 -19.29 -3.22
CA GLY A 253 -20.20 -18.08 -2.83
C GLY A 253 -19.26 -16.90 -2.55
N ILE A 254 -18.01 -17.17 -2.18
CA ILE A 254 -16.97 -16.16 -1.93
C ILE A 254 -16.76 -15.26 -3.16
N PHE A 255 -16.94 -15.78 -4.37
CA PHE A 255 -16.66 -15.09 -5.62
C PHE A 255 -17.87 -14.40 -6.25
N LYS A 256 -19.04 -14.45 -5.59
CA LYS A 256 -20.24 -13.75 -6.04
C LYS A 256 -20.21 -12.32 -5.50
N THR A 257 -20.21 -11.34 -6.38
CA THR A 257 -20.32 -9.92 -6.00
C THR A 257 -21.76 -9.64 -5.56
N THR A 258 -21.93 -9.12 -4.35
CA THR A 258 -23.22 -8.57 -3.92
C THR A 258 -23.25 -7.12 -4.40
N PHE A 259 -24.02 -6.84 -5.45
CA PHE A 259 -24.25 -5.47 -5.96
C PHE A 259 -25.29 -4.74 -5.11
#